data_AF-A0A8T4ZJL0-F1
#
_entry.id   AF-A0A8T4ZJL0-F1
#
_cell.length_a   1.000
_cell.length_b   1.000
_cell.length_c   1.000
_cell.angle_alpha   90.00
_cell.angle_beta   90.00
_cell.angle_gamma   90.00
#
_symmetry.space_group_name_H-M   'P 1'
#
loop_
_entity.id
_entity.type
_entity.pdbx_description
1 polymer ?
#
loop_
_entity_poly.entity_id
_entity_poly.type
_entity_poly.pdbx_seq_one_letter_code
_entity_poly.pdbx_strand_id
1 'polypeptide(L)'
;MPSILPGHLYTFAALLAVSSLLVFSFMVYAGTARTSSEIRLLNKLLDHVAADASELLNIALTVNATIERQLQMPSAIGNQQYWLRLRNDSSSAWLEGGLGATPIEGSELKAYLPNGAFVSGSYLSGHGSAKLTCFLDDGILRVQLSSANGD
;
A
#
# COMPACT_ATOMS: atom_id res chain seq x y z
N MET A 1 38.69 -12.88 54.21
CA MET A 1 37.58 -12.11 53.59
C MET A 1 37.40 -12.63 52.18
N PRO A 2 36.27 -13.24 51.80
CA PRO A 2 36.06 -13.69 50.44
C PRO A 2 35.96 -12.47 49.52
N SER A 3 36.65 -12.52 48.38
CA SER A 3 36.67 -11.44 47.39
C SER A 3 35.29 -11.28 46.75
N ILE A 4 34.66 -10.13 46.95
CA ILE A 4 33.33 -9.76 46.43
C ILE A 4 33.39 -9.41 44.92
N LEU A 5 34.61 -9.26 44.38
CA LEU A 5 34.91 -8.83 43.02
C LEU A 5 34.30 -9.69 41.89
N PRO A 6 34.28 -11.04 41.97
CA PRO A 6 33.68 -11.86 40.93
C PRO A 6 32.17 -11.62 40.80
N GLY A 7 31.46 -11.50 41.93
CA GLY A 7 30.00 -11.32 41.95
C GLY A 7 29.52 -10.04 41.26
N HIS A 8 30.23 -8.93 41.47
CA HIS A 8 29.89 -7.65 40.82
C HIS A 8 30.12 -7.69 39.30
N LEU A 9 31.15 -8.40 38.82
CA LEU A 9 31.39 -8.58 37.39
C LEU A 9 30.27 -9.41 36.73
N TYR A 10 29.78 -10.46 37.40
CA TYR A 10 28.62 -11.23 36.93
C TYR A 10 27.35 -10.39 36.89
N THR A 11 27.06 -9.60 37.93
CA THR A 11 25.88 -8.73 37.95
C THR A 11 25.97 -7.66 36.86
N PHE A 12 27.14 -7.08 36.61
CA PHE A 12 27.34 -6.10 35.54
C PHE A 12 27.15 -6.74 34.15
N ALA A 13 27.74 -7.92 33.92
CA ALA A 13 27.54 -8.67 32.68
C ALA A 13 26.06 -9.06 32.47
N ALA A 14 25.36 -9.48 33.54
CA ALA A 14 23.94 -9.80 33.49
C ALA A 14 23.09 -8.56 33.17
N LEU A 15 23.38 -7.41 33.78
CA LEU A 15 22.70 -6.15 33.48
C LEU A 15 22.88 -5.75 32.01
N LEU A 16 24.11 -5.84 31.48
CA LEU A 16 24.37 -5.56 30.06
C LEU A 16 23.59 -6.51 29.14
N ALA A 17 23.55 -7.80 29.45
CA ALA A 17 22.80 -8.78 28.68
C ALA A 17 21.29 -8.47 28.67
N VAL A 18 20.72 -8.17 29.85
CA VAL A 18 19.29 -7.83 29.97
C VAL A 18 18.97 -6.51 29.27
N SER A 19 19.81 -5.47 29.45
CA SER A 19 19.63 -4.19 28.76
C SER A 19 19.70 -4.35 27.25
N SER A 20 20.66 -5.12 26.74
CA SER A 20 20.78 -5.39 25.30
C SER A 20 19.54 -6.13 24.78
N LEU A 21 19.11 -7.19 25.45
CA LEU A 21 17.91 -7.94 25.08
C LEU A 21 16.66 -7.06 25.06
N LEU A 22 16.54 -6.16 26.04
CA LEU A 22 15.43 -5.22 26.14
C LEU A 22 15.43 -4.23 24.96
N VAL A 23 16.59 -3.65 24.63
CA VAL A 23 16.75 -2.75 23.47
C VAL A 23 16.38 -3.46 22.18
N PHE A 24 16.88 -4.69 21.95
CA PHE A 24 16.52 -5.47 20.78
C PHE A 24 15.02 -5.77 20.72
N SER A 25 14.40 -6.15 21.85
CA SER A 25 12.96 -6.43 21.90
C SER A 25 12.13 -5.20 21.56
N PHE A 26 12.49 -4.03 22.10
CA PHE A 26 11.81 -2.77 21.76
C PHE A 26 12.01 -2.39 20.29
N MET A 27 13.20 -2.58 19.73
CA MET A 27 13.47 -2.33 18.31
C MET A 27 12.59 -3.19 17.40
N VAL A 28 12.48 -4.48 17.71
CA VAL A 28 11.60 -5.41 16.97
C VAL A 28 10.13 -5.00 17.11
N TYR A 29 9.69 -4.71 18.34
CA TYR A 29 8.31 -4.29 18.59
C TYR A 29 7.95 -2.99 17.85
N ALA A 30 8.82 -1.98 17.92
CA ALA A 30 8.63 -0.72 17.21
C ALA A 30 8.59 -0.92 15.69
N GLY A 31 9.42 -1.83 15.15
CA GLY A 31 9.38 -2.23 13.75
C GLY A 31 8.03 -2.81 13.35
N THR A 32 7.53 -3.81 14.08
CA THR A 32 6.23 -4.44 13.80
C THR A 32 5.07 -3.46 13.91
N ALA A 33 5.07 -2.62 14.95
CA ALA A 33 4.03 -1.60 15.16
C ALA A 33 4.00 -0.58 14.01
N ARG A 34 5.17 -0.20 13.50
CA ARG A 34 5.31 0.67 12.33
C ARG A 34 4.77 0.00 11.06
N THR A 35 5.16 -1.24 10.76
CA THR A 35 4.67 -1.94 9.57
C THR A 35 3.16 -2.10 9.59
N SER A 36 2.57 -2.38 10.76
CA SER A 36 1.11 -2.46 10.93
C SER A 36 0.40 -1.14 10.61
N SER A 37 0.96 0.00 11.04
CA SER A 37 0.38 1.31 10.74
C SER A 37 0.54 1.70 9.26
N GLU A 38 1.68 1.38 8.65
CA GLU A 38 1.95 1.60 7.23
C GLU A 38 0.98 0.76 6.35
N ILE A 39 0.75 -0.52 6.69
CA ILE A 39 -0.25 -1.36 6.02
C ILE A 39 -1.66 -0.76 6.14
N ARG A 40 -2.02 -0.25 7.33
CA ARG A 40 -3.33 0.39 7.54
C ARG A 40 -3.50 1.66 6.69
N LEU A 41 -2.45 2.44 6.52
CA LEU A 41 -2.46 3.62 5.65
C LEU A 41 -2.59 3.22 4.18
N LEU A 42 -1.87 2.19 3.74
CA LEU A 42 -1.99 1.66 2.38
C LEU A 42 -3.40 1.12 2.11
N ASN A 43 -4.01 0.44 3.07
CA ASN A 43 -5.37 -0.07 2.89
C ASN A 43 -6.40 1.06 2.77
N LYS A 44 -6.27 2.11 3.59
CA LYS A 44 -7.10 3.32 3.45
C LYS A 44 -6.92 4.01 2.09
N LEU A 45 -5.70 4.02 1.57
CA LEU A 45 -5.41 4.55 0.24
C LEU A 45 -6.10 3.70 -0.84
N LEU A 46 -6.02 2.37 -0.75
CA LEU A 46 -6.70 1.44 -1.65
C LEU A 46 -8.22 1.67 -1.65
N ASP A 47 -8.83 1.77 -0.46
CA ASP A 47 -10.26 2.03 -0.31
C ASP A 47 -10.66 3.37 -0.96
N HIS A 48 -9.85 4.41 -0.75
CA HIS A 48 -10.11 5.74 -1.33
C HIS A 48 -10.04 5.71 -2.87
N VAL A 49 -9.01 5.10 -3.43
CA VAL A 49 -8.82 4.98 -4.88
C VAL A 49 -9.89 4.09 -5.51
N ALA A 50 -10.27 3.01 -4.84
CA ALA A 50 -11.36 2.14 -5.29
C ALA A 50 -12.70 2.87 -5.26
N ALA A 51 -12.96 3.71 -4.25
CA ALA A 51 -14.16 4.55 -4.19
C ALA A 51 -14.19 5.57 -5.34
N ASP A 52 -13.08 6.27 -5.59
CA ASP A 52 -12.98 7.21 -6.72
C ASP A 52 -13.16 6.52 -8.07
N ALA A 53 -12.54 5.35 -8.26
CA ALA A 53 -12.73 4.55 -9.47
C ALA A 53 -14.19 4.10 -9.63
N SER A 54 -14.86 3.70 -8.55
CA SER A 54 -16.27 3.31 -8.56
C SER A 54 -17.20 4.47 -8.92
N GLU A 55 -16.91 5.66 -8.39
CA GLU A 55 -17.64 6.88 -8.73
C GLU A 55 -17.46 7.21 -10.22
N LEU A 56 -16.22 7.21 -10.72
CA LEU A 56 -15.90 7.47 -12.12
C LEU A 56 -16.56 6.47 -13.06
N LEU A 57 -16.56 5.20 -12.69
CA LEU A 57 -17.26 4.14 -13.42
C LEU A 57 -18.75 4.45 -13.58
N ASN A 58 -19.41 4.85 -12.50
CA ASN A 58 -20.83 5.16 -12.52
C ASN A 58 -21.14 6.41 -13.37
N ILE A 59 -20.30 7.44 -13.28
CA ILE A 59 -20.46 8.65 -14.10
C ILE A 59 -20.19 8.33 -15.58
N ALA A 60 -19.13 7.58 -15.89
CA ALA A 60 -18.79 7.20 -17.26
C ALA A 60 -19.88 6.36 -17.91
N LEU A 61 -20.50 5.44 -17.14
CA LEU A 61 -21.68 4.69 -17.57
C LEU A 61 -22.88 5.60 -17.86
N THR A 62 -23.14 6.57 -17.00
CA THR A 62 -24.30 7.47 -17.12
C THR A 62 -24.16 8.45 -18.28
N VAL A 63 -22.96 8.99 -18.47
CA VAL A 63 -22.68 10.06 -19.45
C VAL A 63 -22.22 9.49 -20.79
N ASN A 64 -21.81 8.21 -20.83
CA ASN A 64 -21.23 7.56 -22.00
C ASN A 64 -20.08 8.37 -22.61
N ALA A 65 -19.20 8.87 -21.75
CA ALA A 65 -18.05 9.69 -22.12
C ALA A 65 -16.80 9.20 -21.40
N THR A 66 -15.64 9.54 -21.95
CA THR A 66 -14.36 9.35 -21.27
C THR A 66 -14.23 10.37 -20.14
N ILE A 67 -13.97 9.87 -18.94
CA ILE A 67 -13.79 10.70 -17.74
C ILE A 67 -12.41 10.41 -17.16
N GLU A 68 -11.71 11.47 -16.81
CA GLU A 68 -10.40 11.40 -16.19
C GLU A 68 -10.43 12.10 -14.83
N ARG A 69 -9.78 11.50 -13.84
CA ARG A 69 -9.56 12.11 -12.53
C ARG A 69 -8.11 11.94 -12.13
N GLN A 70 -7.49 13.05 -11.75
CA GLN A 70 -6.18 13.02 -11.11
C GLN A 70 -6.36 12.85 -9.61
N LEU A 71 -5.65 11.88 -9.05
CA LEU A 71 -5.63 11.56 -7.63
C LEU A 71 -4.32 12.05 -7.02
N GLN A 72 -4.43 12.85 -5.97
CA GLN A 72 -3.26 13.26 -5.20
C GLN A 72 -2.76 12.08 -4.37
N MET A 73 -1.66 11.50 -4.82
CA MET A 73 -1.05 10.33 -4.20
C MET A 73 0.07 10.77 -3.24
N PRO A 74 0.14 10.19 -2.03
CA PRO A 74 1.29 10.41 -1.17
C PRO A 74 2.55 9.90 -1.85
N SER A 75 3.67 10.62 -1.73
CA SER A 75 4.94 10.24 -2.35
C SER A 75 5.55 8.96 -1.75
N ALA A 76 5.21 8.65 -0.50
CA ALA A 76 5.61 7.47 0.25
C ALA A 76 4.61 7.19 1.38
N ILE A 77 4.63 5.97 1.92
CA ILE A 77 3.92 5.61 3.16
C ILE A 77 4.97 5.31 4.22
N GLY A 78 5.01 6.10 5.29
CA GLY A 78 6.11 6.07 6.24
C GLY A 78 7.43 6.45 5.56
N ASN A 79 8.40 5.52 5.52
CA ASN A 79 9.66 5.70 4.76
C ASN A 79 9.78 4.70 3.60
N GLN A 80 8.67 4.11 3.17
CA GLN A 80 8.67 3.10 2.12
C GLN A 80 7.93 3.61 0.90
N GLN A 81 8.44 3.24 -0.27
CA GLN A 81 7.66 3.29 -1.50
C GLN A 81 6.48 2.33 -1.40
N TYR A 82 5.47 2.53 -2.23
CA TYR A 82 4.37 1.61 -2.41
C TYR A 82 3.98 1.57 -3.88
N TRP A 83 3.26 0.52 -4.25
CA TRP A 83 2.71 0.35 -5.58
C TRP A 83 1.22 0.03 -5.49
N LEU A 84 0.50 0.39 -6.54
CA LEU A 84 -0.91 0.09 -6.75
C LEU A 84 -1.06 -0.53 -8.13
N ARG A 85 -1.96 -1.50 -8.29
CA ARG A 85 -2.21 -2.17 -9.56
C ARG A 85 -3.68 -2.54 -9.66
N LEU A 86 -4.27 -2.23 -10.81
CA LEU A 86 -5.60 -2.71 -11.16
C LEU A 86 -5.48 -4.10 -11.78
N ARG A 87 -6.26 -5.05 -11.29
CA ARG A 87 -6.38 -6.40 -11.84
C ARG A 87 -7.83 -6.81 -11.96
N ASN A 88 -8.10 -7.68 -12.91
CA ASN A 88 -9.36 -8.37 -13.06
C ASN A 88 -9.12 -9.84 -13.39
N ASP A 89 -10.13 -10.63 -13.07
CA ASP A 89 -10.32 -11.97 -13.59
C ASP A 89 -11.69 -12.06 -14.30
N SER A 90 -12.14 -13.27 -14.60
CA SER A 90 -13.44 -13.51 -15.25
C SER A 90 -14.65 -13.13 -14.40
N SER A 91 -14.47 -12.87 -13.09
CA SER A 91 -15.55 -12.70 -12.12
C SER A 91 -15.55 -11.33 -11.44
N SER A 92 -14.39 -10.72 -11.26
CA SER A 92 -14.23 -9.51 -10.44
C SER A 92 -13.07 -8.64 -10.93
N ALA A 93 -13.18 -7.35 -10.61
CA ALA A 93 -12.09 -6.38 -10.75
C ALA A 93 -11.72 -5.86 -9.36
N TRP A 94 -10.43 -5.69 -9.09
CA TRP A 94 -9.92 -5.16 -7.84
C TRP A 94 -8.69 -4.30 -8.05
N LEU A 95 -8.47 -3.42 -7.09
CA LEU A 95 -7.23 -2.70 -6.89
C LEU A 95 -6.42 -3.44 -5.83
N GLU A 96 -5.20 -3.82 -6.15
CA GLU A 96 -4.24 -4.38 -5.19
C GLU A 96 -3.07 -3.44 -4.99
N GLY A 97 -2.42 -3.53 -3.83
CA GLY A 97 -1.26 -2.71 -3.53
C GLY A 97 -0.30 -3.37 -2.55
N GLY A 98 0.91 -2.84 -2.48
CA GLY A 98 1.93 -3.33 -1.55
C GLY A 98 2.95 -2.25 -1.22
N LEU A 99 3.65 -2.45 -0.10
CA LEU A 99 4.81 -1.65 0.27
C LEU A 99 6.06 -2.18 -0.46
N GLY A 100 6.98 -1.29 -0.79
CA GLY A 100 8.18 -1.57 -1.57
C GLY A 100 8.12 -1.04 -3.00
N ALA A 101 9.24 -1.19 -3.72
CA ALA A 101 9.40 -0.71 -5.10
C ALA A 101 8.87 -1.69 -6.16
N THR A 102 8.80 -2.98 -5.82
CA THR A 102 8.47 -4.05 -6.75
C THR A 102 7.09 -4.61 -6.48
N PRO A 103 6.20 -4.62 -7.49
CA PRO A 103 4.93 -5.31 -7.39
C PRO A 103 5.12 -6.81 -7.13
N ILE A 104 4.46 -7.32 -6.09
CA ILE A 104 4.47 -8.73 -5.73
C ILE A 104 3.13 -9.32 -6.15
N GLU A 105 3.16 -10.46 -6.84
CA GLU A 105 1.93 -11.16 -7.19
C GLU A 105 1.20 -11.68 -5.94
N GLY A 106 -0.13 -11.56 -5.94
CA GLY A 106 -0.96 -12.10 -4.86
C GLY A 106 -0.93 -11.29 -3.57
N SER A 107 -0.79 -9.97 -3.64
CA SER A 107 -0.94 -9.11 -2.46
C SER A 107 -2.27 -9.39 -1.75
N GLU A 108 -2.21 -9.53 -0.42
CA GLU A 108 -3.40 -9.72 0.42
C GLU A 108 -4.23 -8.43 0.54
N LEU A 109 -3.64 -7.28 0.22
CA LEU A 109 -4.31 -5.98 0.26
C LEU A 109 -5.04 -5.73 -1.06
N LYS A 110 -6.35 -5.94 -1.05
CA LYS A 110 -7.24 -5.80 -2.20
C LYS A 110 -8.48 -4.98 -1.85
N ALA A 111 -8.85 -4.06 -2.73
CA ALA A 111 -10.13 -3.34 -2.70
C ALA A 111 -10.90 -3.66 -3.99
N TYR A 112 -12.07 -4.28 -3.85
CA TYR A 112 -12.89 -4.70 -5.01
C TYR A 112 -13.64 -3.52 -5.61
N LEU A 113 -13.76 -3.54 -6.94
CA LEU A 113 -14.49 -2.57 -7.74
C LEU A 113 -15.88 -3.14 -8.11
N PRO A 114 -16.88 -2.28 -8.37
CA PRO A 114 -18.19 -2.71 -8.83
C PRO A 114 -18.10 -3.50 -10.14
N ASN A 115 -18.94 -4.53 -10.25
CA ASN A 115 -18.89 -5.53 -11.31
C ASN A 115 -19.03 -4.96 -12.72
N GLY A 116 -18.30 -5.57 -13.66
CA GLY A 116 -18.48 -5.36 -15.11
C GLY A 116 -17.43 -4.48 -15.78
N ALA A 117 -16.48 -3.90 -15.02
CA ALA A 117 -15.42 -3.10 -15.60
C ALA A 117 -14.16 -3.93 -15.90
N PHE A 118 -13.60 -3.75 -17.09
CA PHE A 118 -12.26 -4.22 -17.41
C PHE A 118 -11.24 -3.23 -16.86
N VAL A 119 -10.34 -3.68 -15.99
CA VAL A 119 -9.40 -2.78 -15.31
C VAL A 119 -7.97 -3.11 -15.67
N SER A 120 -7.12 -2.09 -15.77
CA SER A 120 -5.71 -2.28 -16.09
C SER A 120 -4.85 -1.12 -15.60
N GLY A 121 -3.54 -1.35 -15.57
CA GLY A 121 -2.57 -0.32 -15.23
C GLY A 121 -2.06 -0.41 -13.79
N SER A 122 -1.01 0.36 -13.54
CA SER A 122 -0.29 0.36 -12.28
C SER A 122 0.29 1.73 -11.99
N TYR A 123 0.47 2.00 -10.71
CA TYR A 123 1.07 3.21 -10.20
C TYR A 123 2.16 2.85 -9.19
N LEU A 124 3.29 3.56 -9.26
CA LEU A 124 4.36 3.47 -8.29
C LEU A 124 4.49 4.83 -7.58
N SER A 125 4.59 4.80 -6.26
CA SER A 125 4.76 5.99 -5.43
C SER A 125 6.03 6.75 -5.81
N GLY A 126 5.97 8.08 -5.77
CA GLY A 126 7.08 8.95 -6.15
C GLY A 126 6.98 9.50 -7.57
N HIS A 127 6.08 8.96 -8.40
CA HIS A 127 5.78 9.49 -9.74
C HIS A 127 4.70 10.59 -9.74
N GLY A 128 4.51 11.29 -8.61
CA GLY A 128 3.51 12.36 -8.49
C GLY A 128 2.08 11.84 -8.41
N SER A 129 1.12 12.59 -8.96
CA SER A 129 -0.30 12.21 -8.95
C SER A 129 -0.55 10.94 -9.77
N ALA A 130 -1.57 10.16 -9.40
CA ALA A 130 -2.09 9.11 -10.27
C ALA A 130 -3.21 9.68 -11.14
N LYS A 131 -3.44 9.06 -12.30
CA LYS A 131 -4.52 9.38 -13.21
C LYS A 131 -5.38 8.13 -13.40
N LEU A 132 -6.66 8.26 -13.06
CA LEU A 132 -7.70 7.29 -13.39
C LEU A 132 -8.42 7.76 -14.65
N THR A 133 -8.47 6.90 -15.66
CA THR A 133 -9.22 7.14 -16.90
C THR A 133 -10.29 6.05 -17.02
N CYS A 134 -11.55 6.46 -17.10
CA CYS A 134 -12.69 5.58 -17.28
C CYS A 134 -13.37 5.89 -18.60
N PHE A 135 -13.69 4.87 -19.39
CA PHE A 135 -14.33 5.02 -20.69
C PHE A 135 -15.10 3.78 -21.08
N LEU A 136 -16.07 3.94 -21.97
CA LEU A 136 -16.76 2.83 -22.63
C LEU A 136 -16.06 2.51 -23.94
N ASP A 137 -15.69 1.25 -24.10
CA ASP A 137 -15.07 0.70 -25.31
C ASP A 137 -15.88 -0.50 -25.78
N ASP A 138 -16.56 -0.36 -26.92
CA ASP A 138 -17.47 -1.37 -27.48
C ASP A 138 -18.54 -1.87 -26.47
N GLY A 139 -19.08 -0.94 -25.68
CA GLY A 139 -20.06 -1.25 -24.64
C GLY A 139 -19.48 -1.88 -23.36
N ILE A 140 -18.17 -2.11 -23.32
CA ILE A 140 -17.44 -2.59 -22.14
C ILE A 140 -16.86 -1.40 -21.40
N LEU A 141 -17.21 -1.27 -20.13
CA LEU A 141 -16.69 -0.21 -19.28
C LEU A 141 -15.24 -0.55 -18.89
N ARG A 142 -14.31 0.38 -19.13
CA ARG A 142 -12.88 0.18 -18.86
C ARG A 142 -12.35 1.22 -17.86
N VAL A 143 -11.43 0.80 -16.99
CA VAL A 143 -10.68 1.68 -16.08
C VAL A 143 -9.19 1.46 -16.29
N GLN A 144 -8.45 2.56 -16.39
CA GLN A 144 -7.01 2.56 -16.46
C GLN A 144 -6.41 3.40 -15.34
N LEU A 145 -5.41 2.83 -14.66
CA LEU A 145 -4.59 3.53 -13.67
C LEU A 145 -3.20 3.80 -14.27
N SER A 146 -2.79 5.06 -14.27
CA SER A 146 -1.48 5.50 -14.74
C SER A 146 -0.89 6.56 -13.81
N SER A 147 0.40 6.89 -13.97
CA SER A 147 0.93 8.12 -13.39
C SER A 147 0.47 9.31 -14.24
N ALA A 148 0.02 10.39 -13.59
CA ALA A 148 -0.39 11.61 -14.27
C ALA A 148 0.78 12.33 -14.95
N ASN A 149 2.01 12.03 -14.52
CA ASN A 149 3.25 12.56 -15.11
C ASN A 149 3.90 11.55 -16.06
N GLY A 150 3.14 10.57 -16.57
CA GLY A 150 3.66 9.53 -17.46
C GLY A 150 4.14 10.10 -18.80
N ASP A 151 5.35 9.70 -19.17
CA ASP A 151 5.65 9.33 -20.56
C ASP A 151 4.93 8.01 -20.89
#